data_AF-A0A9P3GPL5-F1
#
_entry.id   AF-A0A9P3GPL5-F1
#
_cell.length_a   1.000
_cell.length_b   1.000
_cell.length_c   1.000
_cell.angle_alpha   90.00
_cell.angle_beta   90.00
_cell.angle_gamma   90.00
#
_symmetry.space_group_name_H-M   'P 1'
#
loop_
_entity.id
_entity.type
_entity.pdbx_description
1 polymer ?
#
loop_
_entity_poly.entity_id
_entity_poly.type
_entity_poly.pdbx_seq_one_letter_code
_entity_poly.pdbx_strand_id
1 'polypeptide(L)'
;MADASSDDIHTLELFVASQYINCSILCLVAYEYAITFGREVRCIWMRKLSATSLLLLSIRWTMVLSQVLVWIPFLSSRTTCAVYYVLRELLLFSTYAQIALFSGLRVCALWNGSPYRYLHLFCILMLGFVPIWTNVFRWSRTTISWTGAPYYTCSVPADLPLNVVNAGGLHEDLCYRRGRHGLGADMDQDISALEAVAPSSQCLVCRDSAVARWHSIFSRTSSHEHCAGDNVLGGE
;
A
#
# COMPACT_ATOMS: atom_id res chain seq x y z
N MET A 1 -22.84 -19.49 4.68
CA MET A 1 -21.53 -20.15 4.89
C MET A 1 -20.87 -20.62 3.59
N ALA A 2 -21.51 -20.54 2.41
CA ALA A 2 -20.90 -20.94 1.13
C ALA A 2 -20.03 -19.86 0.46
N ASP A 3 -20.23 -18.58 0.80
CA ASP A 3 -19.63 -17.46 0.06
C ASP A 3 -18.12 -17.27 0.33
N ALA A 4 -17.62 -17.68 1.50
CA ALA A 4 -16.21 -17.54 1.86
C ALA A 4 -15.27 -18.35 0.94
N SER A 5 -15.75 -19.45 0.36
CA SER A 5 -14.92 -20.30 -0.51
C SER A 5 -14.63 -19.69 -1.89
N SER A 6 -15.53 -18.84 -2.39
CA SER A 6 -15.38 -18.25 -3.73
C SER A 6 -14.33 -17.13 -3.75
N ASP A 7 -14.31 -16.30 -2.70
CA ASP A 7 -13.37 -15.19 -2.59
C ASP A 7 -11.92 -15.69 -2.43
N ASP A 8 -11.71 -16.75 -1.64
CA ASP A 8 -10.39 -17.36 -1.44
C ASP A 8 -9.80 -17.90 -2.75
N ILE A 9 -10.61 -18.57 -3.58
CA ILE A 9 -10.16 -19.09 -4.89
C ILE A 9 -9.70 -17.95 -5.81
N HIS A 10 -10.46 -16.85 -5.88
CA HIS A 10 -10.08 -15.70 -6.69
C HIS A 10 -8.77 -15.05 -6.22
N THR A 11 -8.55 -14.93 -4.91
CA THR A 11 -7.30 -14.37 -4.39
C THR A 11 -6.10 -15.24 -4.74
N LEU A 12 -6.26 -16.58 -4.71
CA LEU A 12 -5.21 -17.51 -5.07
C LEU A 12 -4.86 -17.43 -6.56
N GLU A 13 -5.86 -17.35 -7.44
CA GLU A 13 -5.65 -17.19 -8.88
C GLU A 13 -4.88 -15.90 -9.20
N LEU A 14 -5.25 -14.78 -8.57
CA LEU A 14 -4.55 -13.50 -8.73
C LEU A 14 -3.10 -13.59 -8.25
N PHE A 15 -2.86 -14.27 -7.12
CA PHE A 15 -1.51 -14.47 -6.60
C PHE A 15 -0.64 -15.28 -7.56
N VAL A 16 -1.14 -16.42 -8.04
CA VAL A 16 -0.42 -17.28 -8.98
C VAL A 16 -0.14 -16.54 -10.29
N ALA A 17 -1.14 -15.84 -10.85
CA ALA A 17 -0.97 -15.03 -12.05
C ALA A 17 0.12 -13.95 -11.87
N SER A 18 0.14 -13.28 -10.71
CA SER A 18 1.17 -12.29 -10.39
C SER A 18 2.58 -12.89 -10.39
N GLN A 19 2.75 -14.09 -9.83
CA GLN A 19 4.05 -14.78 -9.83
C GLN A 19 4.52 -15.12 -11.24
N TYR A 20 3.64 -15.66 -12.10
CA TYR A 20 3.97 -15.95 -13.50
C TYR A 20 4.37 -14.69 -14.29
N ILE A 21 3.67 -13.58 -14.06
CA ILE A 21 3.99 -12.29 -14.69
C ILE A 21 5.36 -11.80 -14.21
N ASN A 22 5.64 -11.85 -12.91
CA ASN A 22 6.93 -11.42 -12.35
C ASN A 22 8.10 -12.28 -12.87
N CYS A 23 7.92 -13.61 -12.97
CA CYS A 23 8.90 -14.50 -13.59
C CYS A 23 9.17 -14.11 -15.06
N SER A 24 8.11 -13.83 -15.82
CA SER A 24 8.22 -13.44 -17.23
C SER A 24 8.97 -12.11 -17.39
N ILE A 25 8.66 -11.13 -16.53
CA ILE A 25 9.35 -9.83 -16.51
C ILE A 25 10.82 -10.01 -16.12
N LEU A 26 11.13 -10.84 -15.13
CA LEU A 26 12.51 -11.13 -14.74
C LEU A 26 13.29 -11.74 -15.91
N CYS A 27 12.72 -12.74 -16.59
CA CYS A 27 13.35 -13.35 -17.76
C CYS A 27 13.61 -12.33 -18.87
N LEU A 28 12.65 -11.45 -19.14
CA LEU A 28 12.79 -10.38 -20.13
C LEU A 28 13.89 -9.38 -19.73
N VAL A 29 13.94 -8.96 -18.47
CA VAL A 29 14.96 -8.05 -17.94
C VAL A 29 16.34 -8.71 -18.00
N ALA A 30 16.46 -9.98 -17.63
CA ALA A 30 17.72 -10.73 -17.69
C ALA A 30 18.20 -10.88 -19.14
N TYR A 31 17.30 -11.18 -20.08
CA TYR A 31 17.60 -11.26 -21.51
C TYR A 31 18.10 -9.91 -22.05
N GLU A 32 17.34 -8.83 -21.83
CA GLU A 32 17.72 -7.47 -22.23
C GLU A 32 19.05 -7.04 -21.62
N TYR A 33 19.31 -7.42 -20.36
CA TYR A 33 20.58 -7.16 -19.70
C TYR A 33 21.73 -7.90 -20.40
N ALA A 34 21.58 -9.21 -20.63
CA ALA A 34 22.61 -10.04 -21.25
C ALA A 34 23.02 -9.54 -22.65
N ILE A 35 22.06 -9.18 -23.51
CA ILE A 35 22.36 -8.72 -24.88
C ILE A 35 23.04 -7.35 -24.88
N THR A 36 22.72 -6.49 -23.91
CA THR A 36 23.17 -5.10 -23.91
C THR A 36 24.41 -4.84 -23.06
N PHE A 37 24.72 -5.72 -22.11
CA PHE A 37 25.86 -5.61 -21.19
C PHE A 37 27.19 -5.39 -21.93
N GLY A 38 27.45 -6.12 -23.02
CA GLY A 38 28.69 -5.96 -23.79
C GLY A 38 28.83 -4.60 -24.49
N ARG A 39 27.72 -3.90 -24.75
CA ARG A 39 27.73 -2.51 -25.26
C ARG A 39 27.90 -1.51 -24.13
N GLU A 40 27.29 -1.76 -22.98
CA GLU A 40 27.43 -0.91 -21.80
C GLU A 40 28.85 -0.86 -21.27
N VAL A 41 29.49 -2.03 -21.12
CA VAL A 41 30.85 -2.11 -20.60
C VAL A 41 31.79 -1.28 -21.48
N ARG A 42 31.67 -1.39 -22.80
CA ARG A 42 32.46 -0.57 -23.72
C ARG A 42 32.12 0.93 -23.62
N CYS A 43 30.85 1.30 -23.55
CA CYS A 43 30.46 2.72 -23.52
C CYS A 43 30.80 3.42 -22.19
N ILE A 44 30.67 2.72 -21.06
CA ILE A 44 30.83 3.29 -19.72
C ILE A 44 32.29 3.26 -19.30
N TRP A 45 33.00 2.17 -19.57
CA TRP A 45 34.36 1.98 -19.06
C TRP A 45 35.42 2.52 -20.02
N MET A 46 35.13 2.63 -21.33
CA MET A 46 36.11 3.10 -22.32
C MET A 46 35.89 4.54 -22.81
N ARG A 47 34.79 5.21 -22.43
CA ARG A 47 34.45 6.55 -22.95
C ARG A 47 34.12 7.53 -21.83
N LYS A 48 34.26 8.84 -22.12
CA LYS A 48 33.85 9.92 -21.22
C LYS A 48 32.36 9.79 -20.89
N LEU A 49 32.05 9.69 -19.59
CA LEU A 49 30.68 9.64 -19.08
C LEU A 49 29.91 10.89 -19.52
N SER A 50 28.88 10.69 -20.34
CA SER A 50 27.93 11.74 -20.72
C SER A 50 26.67 11.64 -19.86
N ALA A 51 25.98 12.77 -19.65
CA ALA A 51 24.70 12.80 -18.94
C ALA A 51 23.68 11.81 -19.53
N THR A 52 23.62 11.68 -20.86
CA THR A 52 22.73 10.70 -21.53
C THR A 52 23.13 9.26 -21.23
N SER A 53 24.43 8.99 -21.07
CA SER A 53 24.93 7.66 -20.70
C SER A 53 24.56 7.31 -19.27
N LEU A 54 24.70 8.26 -18.33
CA LEU A 54 24.27 8.10 -16.94
C LEU A 54 22.76 7.88 -16.84
N LEU A 55 21.99 8.61 -17.65
CA LEU A 55 20.54 8.46 -17.71
C LEU A 55 20.13 7.05 -18.16
N LEU A 56 20.71 6.56 -19.27
CA LEU A 56 20.45 5.20 -19.77
C LEU A 56 20.89 4.13 -18.76
N LEU A 57 22.03 4.33 -18.11
CA LEU A 57 22.51 3.44 -17.07
C LEU A 57 21.53 3.40 -15.88
N SER A 58 21.04 4.57 -15.45
CA SER A 58 20.09 4.67 -14.35
C SER A 58 18.79 3.92 -14.63
N ILE A 59 18.24 3.98 -15.86
CA ILE A 59 17.04 3.22 -16.24
C ILE A 59 17.26 1.72 -16.06
N ARG A 60 18.43 1.25 -16.48
CA ARG A 60 18.70 -0.18 -16.48
C ARG A 60 18.89 -0.70 -15.08
N TRP A 61 19.62 0.04 -14.25
CA TRP A 61 19.77 -0.31 -12.85
C TRP A 61 18.45 -0.23 -12.09
N THR A 62 17.57 0.74 -12.37
CA THR A 62 16.24 0.77 -11.73
C THR A 62 15.40 -0.43 -12.12
N MET A 63 15.43 -0.88 -13.37
CA MET A 63 14.76 -2.12 -13.80
C MET A 63 15.32 -3.35 -13.08
N VAL A 64 16.65 -3.54 -13.06
CA VAL A 64 17.28 -4.68 -12.37
C VAL A 64 17.00 -4.67 -10.87
N LEU A 65 17.20 -3.51 -10.21
CA LEU A 65 16.94 -3.35 -8.78
C LEU A 65 15.46 -3.65 -8.46
N SER A 66 14.53 -3.20 -9.29
CA SER A 66 13.10 -3.47 -9.07
C SER A 66 12.80 -4.97 -9.02
N GLN A 67 13.42 -5.75 -9.90
CA GLN A 67 13.25 -7.21 -9.92
C GLN A 67 13.94 -7.85 -8.72
N VAL A 68 15.17 -7.46 -8.41
CA VAL A 68 15.91 -7.96 -7.25
C VAL A 68 15.10 -7.79 -5.96
N LEU A 69 14.42 -6.65 -5.78
CA LEU A 69 13.59 -6.43 -4.60
C LEU A 69 12.38 -7.37 -4.50
N VAL A 70 11.77 -7.76 -5.63
CA VAL A 70 10.63 -8.69 -5.65
C VAL A 70 11.03 -10.08 -5.15
N TRP A 71 12.26 -10.50 -5.41
CA TRP A 71 12.74 -11.85 -5.08
C TRP A 71 13.42 -11.98 -3.72
N ILE A 72 13.85 -10.88 -3.11
CA ILE A 72 14.44 -10.92 -1.77
C ILE A 72 13.31 -11.06 -0.73
N PRO A 73 13.40 -12.03 0.20
CA PRO A 73 12.41 -12.22 1.25
C PRO A 73 12.53 -11.12 2.33
N PHE A 74 12.03 -9.92 2.04
CA PHE A 74 11.98 -8.80 3.00
C PHE A 74 10.79 -8.88 3.98
N LEU A 75 9.97 -9.93 3.91
CA LEU A 75 8.67 -9.98 4.57
C LEU A 75 8.69 -10.58 5.99
N SER A 76 9.85 -11.02 6.47
CA SER A 76 9.95 -11.71 7.77
C SER A 76 9.81 -10.79 8.99
N SER A 77 9.92 -9.46 8.84
CA SER A 77 9.82 -8.53 9.97
C SER A 77 9.08 -7.24 9.64
N ARG A 78 8.52 -6.59 10.67
CA ARG A 78 7.81 -5.30 10.53
C ARG A 78 8.74 -4.18 10.02
N THR A 79 10.01 -4.19 10.41
CA THR A 79 10.98 -3.16 9.99
C THR A 79 11.40 -3.35 8.54
N THR A 80 11.67 -4.58 8.11
CA THR A 80 12.04 -4.89 6.72
C THR A 80 10.90 -4.62 5.75
N CYS A 81 9.66 -4.82 6.20
CA CYS A 81 8.44 -4.48 5.47
C CYS A 81 8.37 -2.99 5.07
N ALA A 82 8.58 -2.09 6.04
CA ALA A 82 8.56 -0.65 5.79
C ALA A 82 9.69 -0.22 4.85
N VAL A 83 10.90 -0.76 5.04
CA VAL A 83 12.07 -0.47 4.18
C VAL A 83 11.83 -0.93 2.74
N TYR A 84 11.31 -2.15 2.55
CA TYR A 84 10.96 -2.68 1.24
C TYR A 84 9.95 -1.78 0.53
N TYR A 85 8.89 -1.38 1.22
CA TYR A 85 7.85 -0.52 0.66
C TYR A 85 8.42 0.83 0.23
N VAL A 86 9.18 1.50 1.11
CA VAL A 86 9.84 2.78 0.79
C VAL A 86 10.74 2.64 -0.44
N LEU A 87 11.57 1.59 -0.48
CA LEU A 87 12.52 1.39 -1.57
C LEU A 87 11.81 1.10 -2.91
N ARG A 88 10.74 0.31 -2.87
CA ARG A 88 9.88 0.04 -4.04
C ARG A 88 9.27 1.33 -4.59
N GLU A 89 8.71 2.19 -3.74
CA GLU A 89 8.14 3.47 -4.16
C GLU A 89 9.21 4.43 -4.72
N LEU A 90 10.40 4.46 -4.11
CA LEU A 90 11.52 5.26 -4.63
C LEU A 90 11.96 4.82 -6.03
N LEU A 91 12.04 3.52 -6.29
CA LEU A 91 12.34 2.99 -7.63
C LEU A 91 11.23 3.34 -8.64
N LEU A 92 9.97 3.30 -8.21
CA LEU A 92 8.84 3.70 -9.04
C LEU A 92 8.92 5.18 -9.43
N PHE A 93 9.18 6.08 -8.47
CA PHE A 93 9.36 7.50 -8.73
C PHE A 93 10.57 7.78 -9.63
N SER A 94 11.67 7.06 -9.43
CA SER A 94 12.85 7.15 -10.30
C SER A 94 12.50 6.78 -11.75
N THR A 95 11.71 5.72 -11.94
CA THR A 95 11.25 5.28 -13.27
C THR A 95 10.37 6.33 -13.93
N TYR A 96 9.42 6.94 -13.22
CA TYR A 96 8.61 8.02 -13.77
C TYR A 96 9.44 9.25 -14.14
N ALA A 97 10.40 9.63 -13.28
CA ALA A 97 11.29 10.75 -13.56
C ALA A 97 12.16 10.49 -14.81
N GLN A 98 12.67 9.26 -14.95
CA GLN A 98 13.43 8.83 -16.12
C GLN A 98 12.58 8.92 -17.40
N ILE A 99 11.34 8.40 -17.39
CA ILE A 99 10.43 8.46 -18.55
C ILE A 99 10.13 9.90 -18.94
N ALA A 100 9.80 10.77 -17.97
CA ALA A 100 9.55 12.18 -18.21
C ALA A 100 10.77 12.88 -18.83
N LEU A 101 11.96 12.59 -18.32
CA LEU A 101 13.21 13.17 -18.82
C LEU A 101 13.54 12.69 -20.25
N PHE A 102 13.36 11.41 -20.55
CA PHE A 102 13.54 10.90 -21.92
C PHE A 102 12.54 11.50 -22.90
N SER A 103 11.29 11.67 -22.49
CA SER A 103 10.27 12.32 -23.31
C SER A 103 10.68 13.77 -23.62
N GLY A 104 11.09 14.53 -22.61
CA GLY A 104 11.56 15.91 -22.78
C GLY A 104 12.80 16.03 -23.67
N LEU A 105 13.78 15.13 -23.50
CA LEU A 105 14.99 15.10 -24.33
C LEU A 105 14.69 14.81 -25.81
N ARG A 106 13.75 13.90 -26.10
CA ARG A 106 13.33 13.61 -27.47
C ARG A 106 12.69 14.82 -28.15
N VAL A 107 11.84 15.56 -27.44
CA VAL A 107 11.24 16.78 -27.98
C VAL A 107 12.27 17.89 -28.16
N CYS A 108 13.26 17.99 -27.27
CA CYS A 108 14.39 18.91 -27.48
C CYS A 108 15.18 18.61 -28.77
N ALA A 109 15.35 17.34 -29.11
CA ALA A 109 16.07 16.94 -30.32
C ALA A 109 15.27 17.26 -31.59
N LEU A 110 13.95 17.05 -31.57
CA LEU A 110 13.06 17.40 -32.68
C LEU A 110 13.05 18.92 -32.96
N TRP A 111 13.20 19.73 -31.92
CA TRP A 111 13.04 21.18 -31.99
C TRP A 111 14.35 21.96 -31.83
N ASN A 112 15.47 21.40 -32.32
CA ASN A 112 16.83 21.89 -32.09
C ASN A 112 17.18 23.27 -32.71
N GLY A 113 16.20 24.01 -33.27
CA GLY A 113 16.43 25.28 -33.95
C GLY A 113 15.45 26.41 -33.65
N SER A 114 14.44 26.21 -32.78
CA SER A 114 13.48 27.28 -32.46
C SER A 114 13.72 27.91 -31.09
N PRO A 115 13.37 29.19 -30.90
CA PRO A 115 13.47 29.87 -29.61
C PRO A 115 12.52 29.27 -28.55
N TYR A 116 11.46 28.56 -28.96
CA TYR A 116 10.45 27.99 -28.07
C TYR A 116 10.82 26.60 -27.51
N ARG A 117 12.05 26.13 -27.74
CA ARG A 117 12.53 24.80 -27.29
C ARG A 117 12.38 24.62 -25.77
N TYR A 118 12.81 25.60 -24.98
CA TYR A 118 12.79 25.49 -23.52
C TYR A 118 11.36 25.47 -22.96
N LEU A 119 10.44 26.20 -23.60
CA LEU A 119 9.04 26.23 -23.21
C LEU A 119 8.38 24.85 -23.43
N HIS A 120 8.59 24.22 -24.59
CA HIS A 120 8.07 22.87 -24.84
C HIS A 120 8.66 21.82 -23.90
N LEU A 121 9.97 21.88 -23.65
CA LEU A 121 10.64 21.02 -22.68
C LEU A 121 9.99 21.16 -21.30
N PHE A 122 9.81 22.40 -20.84
CA PHE A 122 9.22 22.68 -19.54
C PHE A 122 7.80 22.16 -19.42
N CYS A 123 6.95 22.38 -20.43
CA CYS A 123 5.57 21.88 -20.42
C CYS A 123 5.51 20.34 -20.32
N ILE A 124 6.33 19.63 -21.10
CA ILE A 124 6.37 18.15 -21.08
C ILE A 124 6.90 17.64 -19.74
N LEU A 125 7.93 18.29 -19.21
CA LEU A 125 8.50 17.93 -17.92
C LEU A 125 7.44 18.09 -16.83
N MET A 126 6.78 19.25 -16.78
CA MET A 126 5.72 19.53 -15.80
C MET A 126 4.57 18.53 -15.89
N LEU A 127 4.10 18.20 -17.10
CA LEU A 127 3.09 17.15 -17.30
C LEU A 127 3.57 15.78 -16.83
N GLY A 128 4.83 15.42 -17.11
CA GLY A 128 5.43 14.15 -16.69
C GLY A 128 5.63 14.03 -15.18
N PHE A 129 5.80 15.15 -14.47
CA PHE A 129 5.93 15.17 -13.01
C PHE A 129 4.58 15.08 -12.28
N VAL A 130 3.45 15.37 -12.91
CA VAL A 130 2.10 15.25 -12.30
C VAL A 130 1.88 13.90 -11.59
N PRO A 131 2.09 12.73 -12.24
CA PRO A 131 1.91 11.44 -11.57
C PRO A 131 2.88 11.21 -10.40
N ILE A 132 4.05 11.84 -10.41
CA ILE A 132 5.00 11.74 -9.30
C ILE A 132 4.44 12.50 -8.10
N TRP A 133 4.01 13.75 -8.31
CA TRP A 133 3.45 14.57 -7.24
C TRP A 133 2.19 13.96 -6.63
N THR A 134 1.27 13.44 -7.45
CA THR A 134 0.04 12.82 -6.95
C THR A 134 0.32 11.56 -6.14
N ASN A 135 1.25 10.72 -6.59
CA ASN A 135 1.62 9.51 -5.86
C ASN A 135 2.40 9.83 -4.58
N VAL A 136 3.30 10.81 -4.57
CA VAL A 136 4.01 11.27 -3.35
C VAL A 136 3.01 11.82 -2.33
N PHE A 137 2.05 12.63 -2.78
CA PHE A 137 1.02 13.16 -1.91
C PHE A 137 0.17 12.06 -1.30
N ARG A 138 -0.27 11.10 -2.12
CA ARG A 138 -0.98 9.91 -1.64
C ARG A 138 -0.12 9.15 -0.62
N TRP A 139 1.14 8.86 -0.95
CA TRP A 139 2.07 8.12 -0.11
C TRP A 139 2.29 8.78 1.26
N SER A 140 2.39 10.11 1.31
CA SER A 140 2.54 10.85 2.56
C SER A 140 1.40 10.66 3.57
N ARG A 141 0.24 10.21 3.08
CA ARG A 141 -0.96 9.95 3.89
C ARG A 141 -1.20 8.47 4.16
N THR A 142 -0.41 7.58 3.57
CA THR A 142 -0.57 6.14 3.78
C THR A 142 0.11 5.70 5.07
N THR A 143 -0.60 4.90 5.88
CA THR A 143 -0.02 4.17 7.00
C THR A 143 0.24 2.73 6.58
N ILE A 144 1.41 2.20 6.92
CA ILE A 144 1.79 0.82 6.56
C ILE A 144 1.38 -0.09 7.71
N SER A 145 0.48 -1.05 7.46
CA SER A 145 0.17 -2.12 8.40
C SER A 145 0.89 -3.40 7.96
N TRP A 146 1.41 -4.14 8.95
CA TRP A 146 2.00 -5.45 8.72
C TRP A 146 0.94 -6.51 9.00
N THR A 147 0.67 -7.35 8.00
CA THR A 147 -0.31 -8.42 8.11
C THR A 147 0.47 -9.72 8.33
N GLY A 148 0.22 -10.38 9.45
CA GLY A 148 0.92 -11.61 9.84
C GLY A 148 0.53 -12.84 9.01
N ALA A 149 0.72 -14.02 9.60
CA ALA A 149 0.33 -15.29 8.99
C ALA A 149 -1.16 -15.28 8.55
N PRO A 150 -1.51 -15.95 7.43
CA PRO A 150 -0.65 -16.88 6.67
C PRO A 150 0.15 -16.23 5.53
N TYR A 151 -0.17 -15.00 5.12
CA TYR A 151 0.35 -14.43 3.87
C TYR A 151 1.57 -13.51 4.03
N TYR A 152 1.94 -13.13 5.27
CA TYR A 152 3.11 -12.30 5.59
C TYR A 152 3.32 -11.17 4.57
N THR A 153 2.39 -10.22 4.53
CA THR A 153 2.37 -9.18 3.49
C THR A 153 2.35 -7.77 4.09
N CYS A 154 2.89 -6.83 3.32
CA CYS A 154 2.84 -5.41 3.60
C CYS A 154 1.71 -4.81 2.77
N SER A 155 0.58 -4.54 3.41
CA SER A 155 -0.55 -3.90 2.73
C SER A 155 -0.76 -2.49 3.27
N VAL A 156 -1.09 -1.57 2.38
CA VAL A 156 -1.72 -0.31 2.79
C VAL A 156 -3.20 -0.64 2.98
N PRO A 157 -3.78 -0.41 4.16
CA PRO A 157 -5.21 -0.60 4.35
C PRO A 157 -5.95 0.31 3.36
N ALA A 158 -6.88 -0.27 2.60
CA ALA A 158 -7.70 0.50 1.66
C ALA A 158 -8.35 1.66 2.41
N ASP A 159 -8.16 2.88 1.90
CA ASP A 159 -8.51 4.17 2.49
C ASP A 159 -9.54 4.06 3.62
N LEU A 160 -9.08 4.02 4.88
CA LEU A 160 -10.01 4.26 5.98
C LEU A 160 -10.53 5.69 5.79
N PRO A 161 -11.84 5.90 5.76
CA PRO A 161 -12.39 7.23 5.60
C PRO A 161 -11.83 8.11 6.73
N LEU A 162 -11.37 9.32 6.37
CA LEU A 162 -10.55 10.24 7.17
C LEU A 162 -11.08 10.51 8.60
N ASN A 163 -12.37 10.24 8.79
CA ASN A 163 -13.14 10.31 10.02
C ASN A 163 -12.87 9.17 11.04
N VAL A 164 -12.17 8.09 10.68
CA VAL A 164 -11.93 6.95 11.60
C VAL A 164 -10.52 6.93 12.20
N VAL A 165 -9.56 7.62 11.58
CA VAL A 165 -8.13 7.60 11.99
C VAL A 165 -7.90 8.19 13.39
N ASN A 166 -8.78 9.08 13.87
CA ASN A 166 -8.64 9.68 15.21
C ASN A 166 -9.05 8.77 16.38
N ALA A 167 -9.64 7.59 16.13
CA ALA A 167 -10.13 6.72 17.22
C ALA A 167 -9.22 5.51 17.53
N GLY A 168 -8.37 5.08 16.59
CA GLY A 168 -7.65 3.80 16.70
C GLY A 168 -6.28 3.85 17.39
N GLY A 169 -5.58 5.00 17.33
CA GLY A 169 -4.19 5.11 17.81
C GLY A 169 -4.01 5.02 19.33
N LEU A 170 -5.08 5.13 20.13
CA LEU A 170 -4.99 5.05 21.59
C LEU A 170 -5.33 3.66 22.15
N HIS A 171 -5.82 2.71 21.34
CA HIS A 171 -6.36 1.46 21.87
C HIS A 171 -5.37 0.29 21.85
N GLU A 172 -4.47 0.20 20.86
CA GLU A 172 -3.49 -0.90 20.81
C GLU A 172 -2.43 -0.82 21.93
N ASP A 173 -2.05 0.39 22.37
CA ASP A 173 -1.10 0.56 23.48
C ASP A 173 -1.70 0.19 24.85
N LEU A 174 -3.04 0.20 24.99
CA LEU A 174 -3.69 -0.16 26.26
C LEU A 174 -3.81 -1.68 26.45
N CYS A 175 -3.83 -2.48 25.39
CA CYS A 175 -3.82 -3.95 25.51
C CYS A 175 -2.40 -4.50 25.75
N TYR A 176 -1.36 -3.91 25.14
CA TYR A 176 0.01 -4.37 25.40
C TYR A 176 0.50 -4.01 26.81
N ARG A 177 0.02 -2.91 27.41
CA ARG A 177 0.45 -2.47 28.75
C ARG A 177 -0.26 -3.16 29.91
N ARG A 178 -1.40 -3.81 29.68
CA ARG A 178 -2.18 -4.45 30.78
C ARG A 178 -1.71 -5.85 31.16
N GLY A 179 -0.80 -6.46 30.39
CA GLY A 179 -0.19 -7.76 30.71
C GLY A 179 1.04 -7.72 31.64
N ARG A 180 1.52 -6.54 32.07
CA ARG A 180 2.79 -6.41 32.81
C ARG A 180 2.65 -6.03 34.30
N HIS A 181 1.44 -5.98 34.86
CA HIS A 181 1.21 -5.59 36.25
C HIS A 181 0.56 -6.66 37.14
N GLY A 182 0.69 -7.95 36.79
CA GLY A 182 0.19 -9.05 37.60
C GLY A 182 1.17 -10.22 37.68
N LEU A 183 2.36 -9.99 38.24
CA LEU A 183 3.29 -11.07 38.65
C LEU A 183 4.13 -10.53 39.80
N GLY A 184 3.57 -10.66 41.00
CA GLY A 184 4.16 -10.17 42.24
C GLY A 184 3.29 -10.48 43.44
N ALA A 185 2.94 -11.75 43.63
CA ALA A 185 2.74 -12.41 44.93
C ALA A 185 2.13 -13.80 44.70
N ASP A 186 2.69 -14.80 45.40
CA ASP A 186 2.22 -16.17 45.59
C ASP A 186 2.02 -17.07 44.36
N MET A 187 3.05 -17.86 44.09
CA MET A 187 2.95 -19.12 43.36
C MET A 187 3.51 -20.23 44.25
N ASP A 188 2.74 -20.61 45.27
CA ASP A 188 2.81 -21.93 45.89
C ASP A 188 1.39 -22.28 46.40
N GLN A 189 0.93 -23.49 46.08
CA GLN A 189 -0.40 -24.07 46.38
C GLN A 189 -1.58 -23.64 45.49
N ASP A 190 -1.71 -24.28 44.32
CA ASP A 190 -2.93 -25.04 43.97
C ASP A 190 -2.77 -25.69 42.57
N ILE A 191 -1.98 -26.77 42.52
CA ILE A 191 -1.91 -27.67 41.36
C ILE A 191 -2.82 -28.88 41.65
N SER A 192 -4.13 -28.66 41.64
CA SER A 192 -5.11 -29.77 41.59
C SER A 192 -6.53 -29.38 41.14
N ALA A 193 -6.75 -28.19 40.58
CA ALA A 193 -8.06 -27.75 40.11
C ALA A 193 -8.09 -27.23 38.66
N LEU A 194 -7.21 -27.73 37.79
CA LEU A 194 -7.06 -27.26 36.41
C LEU A 194 -7.32 -28.35 35.35
N GLU A 195 -8.31 -29.22 35.60
CA GLU A 195 -8.80 -30.22 34.64
C GLU A 195 -10.29 -30.06 34.27
N ALA A 196 -10.83 -28.85 34.37
CA ALA A 196 -12.19 -28.57 33.91
C ALA A 196 -12.34 -27.17 33.30
N VAL A 197 -11.68 -26.90 32.17
CA VAL A 197 -12.03 -25.77 31.30
C VAL A 197 -12.18 -26.26 29.87
N ALA A 198 -13.43 -26.45 29.48
CA ALA A 198 -13.89 -26.65 28.11
C ALA A 198 -13.66 -25.36 27.26
N PRO A 199 -13.78 -25.42 25.93
CA PRO A 199 -13.25 -24.40 25.03
C PRO A 199 -14.19 -23.19 24.96
N SER A 200 -13.76 -22.04 25.48
CA SER A 200 -14.46 -20.78 25.30
C SER A 200 -14.08 -20.13 23.96
N SER A 201 -14.73 -20.58 22.90
CA SER A 201 -15.03 -19.75 21.74
C SER A 201 -15.92 -18.59 22.16
N GLN A 202 -15.33 -17.45 22.57
CA GLN A 202 -16.04 -16.18 22.81
C GLN A 202 -15.05 -15.01 23.04
N CYS A 203 -14.33 -14.61 21.99
CA CYS A 203 -13.95 -13.20 21.82
C CYS A 203 -15.05 -12.52 20.98
N LEU A 204 -16.26 -12.50 21.55
CA LEU A 204 -17.41 -11.78 21.02
C LEU A 204 -17.81 -10.78 22.11
N VAL A 205 -18.00 -9.52 21.72
CA VAL A 205 -18.59 -8.44 22.52
C VAL A 205 -17.63 -7.71 23.49
N CYS A 206 -16.82 -6.80 22.91
CA CYS A 206 -16.64 -5.47 23.50
C CYS A 206 -17.14 -4.42 22.48
N ARG A 207 -18.39 -4.60 22.06
CA ARG A 207 -19.23 -3.58 21.43
C ARG A 207 -20.36 -3.39 22.41
N ASP A 208 -20.23 -2.42 23.31
CA ASP A 208 -21.30 -1.70 24.03
C ASP A 208 -20.76 -1.03 25.30
N SER A 209 -20.11 0.13 25.13
CA SER A 209 -20.03 1.13 26.23
C SER A 209 -19.63 2.55 25.80
N ALA A 210 -19.75 2.93 24.52
CA ALA A 210 -19.45 4.29 24.06
C ALA A 210 -20.54 4.97 23.19
N VAL A 211 -21.72 4.36 23.01
CA VAL A 211 -22.82 4.93 22.17
C VAL A 211 -24.11 5.21 22.96
N ALA A 212 -24.09 5.10 24.29
CA ALA A 212 -25.27 5.36 25.15
C ALA A 212 -25.28 6.74 25.85
N ARG A 213 -24.62 7.77 25.30
CA ARG A 213 -24.60 9.12 25.91
C ARG A 213 -24.73 10.30 24.93
N TRP A 214 -25.24 10.07 23.72
CA TRP A 214 -25.47 11.15 22.74
C TRP A 214 -26.90 11.25 22.18
N HIS A 215 -27.83 10.38 22.58
CA HIS A 215 -29.21 10.42 22.07
C HIS A 215 -30.22 11.22 22.93
N SER A 216 -29.82 11.89 24.01
CA SER A 216 -30.77 12.61 24.90
C SER A 216 -30.79 14.14 24.75
N ILE A 217 -30.21 14.72 23.70
CA ILE A 217 -30.17 16.20 23.51
C ILE A 217 -30.83 16.68 22.21
N PHE A 218 -31.23 15.80 21.27
CA PHE A 218 -31.79 16.22 19.98
C PHE A 218 -33.26 15.81 19.70
N SER A 219 -34.06 15.58 20.75
CA SER A 219 -35.49 15.28 20.63
C SER A 219 -36.40 16.35 21.26
N ARG A 220 -36.09 17.63 21.05
CA ARG A 220 -37.00 18.76 21.28
C ARG A 220 -36.74 19.86 20.27
N THR A 221 -37.33 19.72 19.08
CA THR A 221 -37.89 20.80 18.24
C THR A 221 -38.20 20.23 16.86
N SER A 222 -39.38 19.63 16.71
CA SER A 222 -40.18 19.66 15.48
C SER A 222 -41.46 18.87 15.71
N SER A 223 -42.29 19.39 16.61
CA SER A 223 -43.73 19.17 16.53
C SER A 223 -44.29 20.45 15.95
N HIS A 224 -44.69 20.44 14.68
CA HIS A 224 -45.95 20.99 14.22
C HIS A 224 -46.07 20.80 12.70
N GLU A 225 -47.33 20.63 12.27
CA GLU A 225 -47.85 20.50 10.91
C GLU A 225 -47.86 19.08 10.31
N HIS A 226 -48.93 18.64 9.66
CA HIS A 226 -50.37 18.71 9.92
C HIS A 226 -50.96 17.58 9.05
N CYS A 227 -52.12 17.08 9.48
CA CYS A 227 -52.83 15.94 8.92
C CYS A 227 -53.38 16.16 7.50
N ALA A 228 -53.49 15.07 6.73
CA ALA A 228 -54.53 14.70 5.73
C ALA A 228 -53.88 13.84 4.64
N GLY A 229 -54.39 12.70 4.18
CA GLY A 229 -55.63 11.99 4.47
C GLY A 229 -55.62 10.64 3.72
N ASP A 230 -56.29 9.69 4.36
CA ASP A 230 -57.15 8.61 3.86
C ASP A 230 -56.72 7.58 2.79
N ASN A 231 -56.95 6.34 3.23
CA ASN A 231 -57.01 5.06 2.53
C ASN A 231 -58.20 4.97 1.56
N VAL A 232 -58.02 4.28 0.42
CA VAL A 232 -59.02 3.41 -0.25
C VAL A 232 -58.20 2.32 -1.00
N LEU A 233 -58.01 1.10 -0.49
CA LEU A 233 -58.87 -0.10 -0.57
C LEU A 233 -59.38 -0.48 -1.98
N GLY A 234 -58.76 -1.53 -2.54
CA GLY A 234 -59.49 -2.69 -3.07
C GLY A 234 -59.83 -2.72 -4.56
N GLY A 235 -59.61 -3.88 -5.18
CA GLY A 235 -60.28 -4.27 -6.43
C GLY A 235 -59.36 -4.96 -7.42
N GLU A 236 -59.43 -6.29 -7.42
CA GLU A 236 -59.27 -7.27 -8.53
C GLU A 236 -58.73 -6.81 -9.90
#